data_AF-A0A2S9D8F8-F1
#
_entry.id   AF-A0A2S9D8F8-F1
#
_cell.length_a   1.000
_cell.length_b   1.000
_cell.length_c   1.000
_cell.angle_alpha   90.00
_cell.angle_beta   90.00
_cell.angle_gamma   90.00
#
_symmetry.space_group_name_H-M   'P 1'
#
loop_
_entity.id
_entity.type
_entity.pdbx_description
1 polymer ?
#
loop_
_entity_poly.entity_id
_entity_poly.type
_entity_poly.pdbx_seq_one_letter_code
_entity_poly.pdbx_strand_id
1 'polypeptide(L)'
;MNLSTVPIGEVKVMVAVKSLVWAVRVPAAAVAAGFTACAVTAVAGIPGILQPAFWLLIHASCLLIGFVIHEGSHVLGLKLTPGITHVTFASTLLRFSVIPMGRLVGWQAALIALAGPLAACVAGVPVALALPDYALHWWFFLHAIFLLPLFGDGRSLVKGLLAWRRQVHLLQVDP
;
A
#
# COMPACT_ATOMS: atom_id res chain seq x y z
N MET A 1 -1.01 12.06 -14.08
CA MET A 1 -0.73 10.70 -13.56
C MET A 1 0.64 10.32 -14.08
N ASN A 2 1.61 10.05 -13.20
CA ASN A 2 2.94 9.63 -13.65
C ASN A 2 2.94 8.11 -13.81
N LEU A 3 3.31 7.67 -15.01
CA LEU A 3 3.46 6.27 -15.39
C LEU A 3 4.96 6.00 -15.59
N SER A 4 5.47 4.99 -14.89
CA SER A 4 6.83 4.50 -15.11
C SER A 4 6.76 3.00 -15.29
N THR A 5 7.12 2.53 -16.48
CA THR A 5 7.18 1.10 -16.83
C THR A 5 8.60 0.62 -16.65
N VAL A 6 8.77 -0.45 -15.87
CA VAL A 6 10.08 -1.03 -15.55
C VAL A 6 10.02 -2.55 -15.75
N PRO A 7 11.05 -3.19 -16.34
CA PRO A 7 11.14 -4.65 -16.40
C PRO A 7 11.10 -5.26 -14.99
N ILE A 8 10.29 -6.30 -14.76
CA ILE A 8 10.09 -6.88 -13.42
C ILE A 8 11.40 -7.35 -12.77
N GLY A 9 12.34 -7.87 -13.57
CA GLY A 9 13.67 -8.29 -13.12
C GLY A 9 14.56 -7.14 -12.66
N GLU A 10 14.32 -5.93 -13.18
CA GLU A 10 15.06 -4.71 -12.83
C GLU A 10 14.40 -3.90 -11.71
N VAL A 11 13.17 -4.25 -11.32
CA VAL A 11 12.50 -3.63 -10.16
C VAL A 11 13.30 -3.96 -8.91
N LYS A 12 14.31 -3.14 -8.59
CA LYS A 12 14.97 -3.22 -7.28
C LYS A 12 13.95 -2.83 -6.22
N VAL A 13 14.01 -3.45 -5.04
CA VAL A 13 13.16 -3.08 -3.89
C VAL A 13 13.21 -1.56 -3.66
N MET A 14 14.38 -0.96 -3.87
CA MET A 14 14.62 0.49 -3.81
C MET A 14 13.73 1.32 -4.77
N VAL A 15 13.42 0.82 -5.97
CA VAL A 15 12.56 1.54 -6.95
C VAL A 15 11.10 1.47 -6.51
N ALA A 16 10.65 0.30 -6.06
CA ALA A 16 9.31 0.14 -5.50
C ALA A 16 9.11 1.01 -4.26
N VAL A 17 10.08 1.02 -3.35
CA VAL A 17 10.10 1.89 -2.16
C VAL A 17 10.10 3.37 -2.55
N LYS A 18 10.91 3.79 -3.52
CA LYS A 18 10.93 5.19 -3.99
C LYS A 18 9.57 5.64 -4.54
N SER A 19 8.96 4.82 -5.39
CA SER A 19 7.66 5.12 -6.00
C SER A 19 6.53 5.16 -4.96
N LEU A 20 6.63 4.31 -3.94
CA LEU A 20 5.72 4.25 -2.81
C LEU A 20 5.87 5.46 -1.89
N VAL A 21 7.10 5.81 -1.50
CA VAL A 21 7.44 7.05 -0.78
C VAL A 21 6.91 8.27 -1.52
N TRP A 22 7.04 8.28 -2.85
CA TRP A 22 6.53 9.37 -3.68
C TRP A 22 5.00 9.49 -3.65
N ALA A 23 4.27 8.38 -3.55
CA ALA A 23 2.82 8.41 -3.43
C ALA A 23 2.35 8.85 -2.04
N VAL A 24 3.07 8.48 -0.98
CA VAL A 24 2.72 8.86 0.39
C VAL A 24 3.29 10.22 0.83
N ARG A 25 4.12 10.87 0.01
CA ARG A 25 4.78 12.14 0.40
C ARG A 25 3.81 13.25 0.75
N VAL A 26 2.66 13.34 0.09
CA VAL A 26 1.66 14.40 0.33
C VAL A 26 0.99 14.20 1.68
N PRO A 27 0.38 13.03 1.99
CA PRO A 27 -0.17 12.80 3.31
C PRO A 27 0.92 12.84 4.40
N ALA A 28 2.12 12.33 4.15
CA ALA A 28 3.23 12.42 5.10
C ALA A 28 3.65 13.87 5.38
N ALA A 29 3.77 14.72 4.36
CA ALA A 29 4.07 16.13 4.51
C ALA A 29 2.96 16.88 5.25
N ALA A 30 1.69 16.56 4.97
CA ALA A 30 0.55 17.15 5.68
C ALA A 30 0.58 16.81 7.18
N VAL A 31 0.85 15.55 7.52
CA VAL A 31 1.01 15.10 8.92
C VAL A 31 2.19 15.80 9.60
N ALA A 32 3.34 15.88 8.92
CA ALA A 32 4.53 16.55 9.45
C ALA A 32 4.30 18.05 9.67
N ALA A 33 3.64 18.73 8.73
CA ALA A 33 3.31 20.15 8.84
C ALA A 33 2.31 20.41 9.98
N GLY A 34 1.26 19.58 10.09
CA GLY A 34 0.28 19.66 11.17
C GLY A 34 0.91 19.46 12.55
N PHE A 35 1.79 18.46 12.68
CA PHE A 35 2.54 18.24 13.92
C PHE A 35 3.46 19.42 14.24
N THR A 36 4.20 19.93 13.26
CA THR A 36 5.10 21.07 13.44
C THR A 36 4.34 22.31 13.90
N ALA A 37 3.18 22.59 13.29
CA ALA A 37 2.32 23.70 13.71
C ALA A 37 1.88 23.53 15.17
N CYS A 38 1.41 22.34 15.56
CA CYS A 38 1.05 22.05 16.95
C CYS A 38 2.23 22.23 17.91
N ALA A 39 3.42 21.78 17.52
CA ALA A 39 4.62 21.93 18.34
C ALA A 39 5.02 23.40 18.54
N VAL A 40 4.96 24.22 17.49
CA VAL A 40 5.20 25.66 17.58
C VAL A 40 4.17 26.34 18.50
N THR A 41 2.89 25.99 18.33
CA THR A 41 1.81 26.51 19.18
C THR A 41 1.97 26.11 20.65
N ALA A 42 2.50 24.91 20.91
CA ALA A 42 2.80 24.45 22.26
C ALA A 42 3.90 25.26 22.92
N VAL A 43 5.00 25.51 22.20
CA VAL A 43 6.10 26.37 22.66
C VAL A 43 5.62 27.81 22.86
N ALA A 44 4.66 28.28 22.06
CA ALA A 44 4.05 29.60 22.17
C ALA A 44 3.02 29.75 23.32
N GLY A 45 2.85 28.73 24.17
CA GLY A 45 2.06 28.85 25.40
C GLY A 45 0.79 28.00 25.47
N ILE A 46 0.56 27.09 24.52
CA ILE A 46 -0.60 26.16 24.54
C ILE A 46 -0.11 24.70 24.60
N PRO A 47 0.54 24.27 25.71
CA PRO A 47 1.19 22.96 25.78
C PRO A 47 0.23 21.77 25.59
N GLY A 48 -1.05 21.95 25.91
CA GLY A 48 -2.08 20.90 25.79
C GLY A 48 -2.31 20.39 24.37
N ILE A 49 -1.85 21.09 23.33
CA ILE A 49 -1.99 20.65 21.93
C ILE A 49 -0.99 19.54 21.55
N LEU A 50 0.08 19.32 22.31
CA LEU A 50 1.10 18.32 21.96
C LEU A 50 0.59 16.89 22.04
N GLN A 51 -0.17 16.56 23.08
CA GLN A 51 -0.67 15.21 23.27
C GLN A 51 -1.56 14.74 22.10
N PRO A 52 -2.61 15.49 21.67
CA PRO A 52 -3.38 15.10 20.49
C PRO A 52 -2.54 15.13 19.20
N ALA A 53 -1.54 16.01 19.08
CA ALA A 53 -0.64 16.04 17.93
C ALA A 53 0.23 14.77 17.83
N PHE A 54 0.80 14.31 18.95
CA PHE A 54 1.52 13.03 19.01
C PHE A 54 0.61 11.85 18.72
N TRP A 55 -0.60 11.85 19.29
CA TRP A 55 -1.59 10.81 19.01
C TRP A 55 -1.85 10.69 17.50
N LEU A 56 -2.14 11.82 16.84
CA LEU A 56 -2.40 11.86 15.40
C LEU A 56 -1.18 11.42 14.58
N LEU A 57 0.02 11.90 14.94
CA LEU A 57 1.27 11.54 14.27
C LEU A 57 1.52 10.03 14.30
N ILE A 58 1.38 9.41 15.48
CA ILE A 58 1.57 7.95 15.65
C ILE A 58 0.53 7.19 14.84
N HIS A 59 -0.75 7.56 14.94
CA HIS A 59 -1.85 6.87 14.24
C HIS A 59 -1.72 6.98 12.72
N ALA A 60 -1.43 8.17 12.22
CA ALA A 60 -1.19 8.40 10.79
C ALA A 60 0.05 7.62 10.31
N SER A 61 1.11 7.54 11.11
CA SER A 61 2.30 6.77 10.77
C SER A 61 2.00 5.28 10.64
N CYS A 62 1.22 4.69 11.56
CA CYS A 62 0.79 3.30 11.45
C CYS A 62 0.00 3.03 10.16
N LEU A 63 -0.92 3.92 9.79
CA LEU A 63 -1.66 3.83 8.53
C LEU A 63 -0.73 3.87 7.30
N LEU A 64 0.22 4.82 7.27
CA LEU A 64 1.17 4.96 6.17
C LEU A 64 2.12 3.75 6.05
N ILE A 65 2.58 3.21 7.17
CA ILE A 65 3.38 1.98 7.21
C ILE A 65 2.56 0.80 6.67
N GLY A 66 1.29 0.69 7.04
CA GLY A 66 0.37 -0.31 6.50
C GLY A 66 0.27 -0.26 4.98
N PHE A 67 0.09 0.94 4.41
CA PHE A 67 0.08 1.12 2.95
C PHE A 67 1.40 0.73 2.29
N VAL A 68 2.53 1.04 2.95
CA VAL A 68 3.85 0.66 2.45
C VAL A 68 3.99 -0.86 2.34
N ILE A 69 3.58 -1.57 3.39
CA ILE A 69 3.64 -3.04 3.43
C ILE A 69 2.67 -3.64 2.41
N HIS A 70 1.46 -3.09 2.33
CA HIS A 70 0.42 -3.49 1.38
C HIS A 70 0.95 -3.45 -0.07
N GLU A 71 1.37 -2.29 -0.54
CA GLU A 71 1.85 -2.13 -1.92
C GLU A 71 3.17 -2.87 -2.17
N GLY A 72 4.06 -2.90 -1.17
CA GLY A 72 5.32 -3.65 -1.26
C GLY A 72 5.10 -5.15 -1.47
N SER A 73 4.08 -5.72 -0.83
CA SER A 73 3.75 -7.14 -0.97
C SER A 73 3.12 -7.47 -2.34
N HIS A 74 2.35 -6.56 -2.94
CA HIS A 74 1.88 -6.71 -4.33
C HIS A 74 3.06 -6.79 -5.30
N VAL A 75 4.04 -5.89 -5.17
CA VAL A 75 5.26 -5.92 -5.99
C VAL A 75 6.02 -7.22 -5.79
N LEU A 76 6.17 -7.69 -4.55
CA LEU A 76 6.84 -8.96 -4.27
C LEU A 76 6.09 -10.14 -4.89
N GLY A 77 4.76 -10.20 -4.75
CA GLY A 77 3.93 -11.23 -5.38
C GLY A 77 4.07 -11.25 -6.90
N LEU A 78 4.10 -10.07 -7.53
CA LEU A 78 4.31 -9.95 -8.97
C LEU A 78 5.70 -10.44 -9.42
N LYS A 79 6.75 -10.15 -8.64
CA LYS A 79 8.10 -10.64 -8.92
C LYS A 79 8.21 -12.17 -8.87
N LEU A 80 7.46 -12.79 -7.98
CA LEU A 80 7.45 -14.24 -7.79
C LEU A 80 6.57 -14.96 -8.81
N THR A 81 5.83 -14.23 -9.65
CA THR A 81 4.87 -14.82 -10.58
C THR A 81 5.47 -14.99 -11.98
N PRO A 82 5.59 -16.23 -12.49
CA PRO A 82 6.03 -16.47 -13.86
C PRO A 82 5.04 -15.88 -14.87
N GLY A 83 5.55 -15.19 -15.90
CA GLY A 83 4.73 -14.62 -16.98
C GLY A 83 4.50 -13.11 -16.89
N ILE A 84 4.90 -12.48 -15.77
CA ILE A 84 5.02 -11.02 -15.68
C ILE A 84 6.33 -10.59 -16.32
N THR A 85 6.28 -9.58 -17.19
CA THR A 85 7.48 -9.05 -17.86
C THR A 85 7.81 -7.65 -17.37
N HIS A 86 6.79 -6.81 -17.19
CA HIS A 86 6.94 -5.41 -16.78
C HIS A 86 5.90 -5.05 -15.73
N VAL A 87 6.20 -3.97 -15.03
CA VAL A 87 5.30 -3.35 -14.07
C VAL A 87 5.25 -1.87 -14.38
N THR A 88 4.03 -1.35 -14.51
CA THR A 88 3.79 0.08 -14.59
C THR A 88 3.36 0.60 -13.22
N PHE A 89 4.13 1.52 -12.67
CA PHE A 89 3.75 2.24 -11.47
C PHE A 89 2.87 3.43 -11.84
N ALA A 90 1.61 3.40 -11.41
CA ALA A 90 0.68 4.50 -11.54
C ALA A 90 0.59 5.26 -10.22
N SER A 91 1.03 6.52 -10.22
CA SER A 91 0.91 7.39 -9.05
C SER A 91 0.10 8.65 -9.33
N THR A 92 -0.74 8.99 -8.37
CA THR A 92 -1.40 10.30 -8.21
C THR A 92 -1.01 10.88 -6.85
N LEU A 93 -1.54 12.05 -6.48
CA LEU A 93 -1.26 12.68 -5.19
C LEU A 93 -1.72 11.82 -3.98
N LEU A 94 -2.73 10.96 -4.16
CA LEU A 94 -3.37 10.20 -3.08
C LEU A 94 -3.50 8.71 -3.38
N ARG A 95 -3.03 8.25 -4.53
CA ARG A 95 -3.17 6.85 -4.97
C ARG A 95 -1.88 6.38 -5.60
N PHE A 96 -1.40 5.24 -5.10
CA PHE A 96 -0.43 4.40 -5.75
C PHE A 96 -1.14 3.16 -6.29
N SER A 97 -0.68 2.64 -7.42
CA SER A 97 -1.18 1.37 -7.95
C SER A 97 -0.10 0.76 -8.83
N VAL A 98 0.10 -0.54 -8.64
CA VAL A 98 1.02 -1.35 -9.43
C VAL A 98 0.21 -2.07 -10.50
N ILE A 99 0.48 -1.77 -11.77
CA ILE A 99 -0.21 -2.38 -12.90
C ILE A 99 0.73 -3.41 -13.54
N PRO A 100 0.45 -4.71 -13.40
CA PRO A 100 1.30 -5.73 -14.00
C PRO A 100 1.06 -5.83 -15.51
N MET A 101 2.11 -6.17 -16.24
CA MET A 101 2.07 -6.43 -17.68
C MET A 101 2.60 -7.83 -17.97
N GLY A 102 1.96 -8.53 -18.91
CA GLY A 102 2.25 -9.91 -19.26
C GLY A 102 1.03 -10.81 -19.12
N ARG A 103 1.24 -12.02 -18.61
CA ARG A 103 0.19 -13.03 -18.48
C ARG A 103 0.09 -13.51 -17.04
N LEU A 104 -1.13 -13.50 -16.51
CA LEU A 104 -1.47 -14.15 -15.25
C LEU A 104 -2.53 -15.22 -15.50
N VAL A 105 -2.53 -16.26 -14.68
CA VAL A 105 -3.66 -17.17 -14.54
C VAL A 105 -4.54 -16.67 -13.38
N GLY A 106 -5.86 -16.90 -13.43
CA GLY A 106 -6.78 -16.33 -12.43
C GLY A 106 -6.39 -16.57 -10.97
N TRP A 107 -5.92 -17.77 -10.62
CA TRP A 107 -5.44 -18.05 -9.25
C TRP A 107 -4.23 -17.18 -8.84
N GLN A 108 -3.32 -16.87 -9.77
CA GLN A 108 -2.18 -15.99 -9.51
C GLN A 108 -2.66 -14.57 -9.24
N ALA A 109 -3.59 -14.08 -10.07
CA ALA A 109 -4.21 -12.76 -9.86
C ALA A 109 -4.93 -12.67 -8.51
N ALA A 110 -5.62 -13.74 -8.09
CA ALA A 110 -6.25 -13.82 -6.78
C ALA A 110 -5.23 -13.78 -5.63
N LEU A 111 -4.14 -14.55 -5.72
CA LEU A 111 -3.09 -14.54 -4.70
C LEU A 111 -2.36 -13.20 -4.59
N ILE A 112 -2.06 -12.57 -5.73
CA ILE A 112 -1.47 -11.23 -5.74
C ILE A 112 -2.44 -10.24 -5.09
N ALA A 113 -3.72 -10.25 -5.46
CA ALA A 113 -4.73 -9.37 -4.86
C ALA A 113 -4.87 -9.56 -3.33
N LEU A 114 -4.65 -10.78 -2.82
CA LEU A 114 -4.64 -11.07 -1.38
C LEU A 114 -3.36 -10.60 -0.69
N ALA A 115 -2.23 -10.59 -1.38
CA ALA A 115 -0.92 -10.31 -0.79
C ALA A 115 -0.90 -8.96 -0.05
N GLY A 116 -1.38 -7.89 -0.70
CA GLY A 116 -1.48 -6.54 -0.12
C GLY A 116 -2.20 -6.49 1.23
N PRO A 117 -3.52 -6.71 1.24
CA PRO A 117 -4.33 -6.65 2.45
C PRO A 117 -3.86 -7.60 3.55
N LEU A 118 -3.49 -8.85 3.20
CA LEU A 118 -3.09 -9.83 4.20
C LEU A 118 -1.72 -9.52 4.80
N ALA A 119 -0.74 -9.06 4.01
CA ALA A 119 0.57 -8.68 4.53
C ALA A 119 0.46 -7.52 5.53
N ALA A 120 -0.36 -6.51 5.21
CA ALA A 120 -0.64 -5.41 6.13
C ALA A 120 -1.29 -5.92 7.43
N CYS A 121 -2.29 -6.81 7.34
CA CYS A 121 -2.94 -7.38 8.52
C CYS A 121 -1.96 -8.20 9.37
N VAL A 122 -1.12 -9.05 8.75
CA VAL A 122 -0.10 -9.83 9.45
C VAL A 122 0.89 -8.91 10.18
N ALA A 123 1.31 -7.81 9.56
CA ALA A 123 2.18 -6.81 10.21
C ALA A 123 1.51 -6.11 11.40
N GLY A 124 0.18 -6.05 11.44
CA GLY A 124 -0.59 -5.54 12.58
C GLY A 124 -0.61 -6.48 13.79
N VAL A 125 -0.37 -7.79 13.60
CA VAL A 125 -0.44 -8.78 14.69
C VAL A 125 0.60 -8.51 15.79
N PRO A 126 1.90 -8.29 15.49
CA PRO A 126 2.87 -7.91 16.52
C PRO A 126 2.46 -6.62 17.27
N VAL A 127 1.87 -5.64 16.57
CA VAL A 127 1.40 -4.39 17.17
C VAL A 127 0.22 -4.65 18.11
N ALA A 128 -0.70 -5.55 17.73
CA ALA A 128 -1.83 -5.95 18.55
C ALA A 128 -1.38 -6.63 19.84
N LEU A 129 -0.33 -7.46 19.76
CA LEU A 129 0.21 -8.17 20.92
C LEU A 129 1.04 -7.26 21.83
N ALA A 130 1.82 -6.33 21.26
CA ALA A 130 2.71 -5.46 22.03
C ALA A 130 2.00 -4.24 22.63
N LEU A 131 1.02 -3.68 21.93
CA LEU A 131 0.37 -2.40 22.26
C LEU A 131 -1.17 -2.49 22.06
N PRO A 132 -1.86 -3.42 22.74
CA PRO A 132 -3.30 -3.65 22.53
C PRO A 132 -4.15 -2.41 22.87
N ASP A 133 -3.84 -1.74 23.99
CA ASP A 133 -4.65 -0.63 24.52
C ASP A 133 -4.61 0.64 23.66
N TYR A 134 -3.58 0.78 22.81
CA TYR A 134 -3.40 1.96 21.96
C TYR A 134 -4.15 1.86 20.62
N ALA A 135 -4.85 0.75 20.36
CA ALA A 135 -5.64 0.53 19.14
C ALA A 135 -4.86 0.69 17.80
N LEU A 136 -3.53 0.75 17.83
CA LEU A 136 -2.69 1.02 16.65
C LEU A 136 -2.81 -0.07 15.57
N HIS A 137 -3.02 -1.31 16.00
CA HIS A 137 -3.18 -2.46 15.12
C HIS A 137 -4.40 -2.35 14.20
N TRP A 138 -5.43 -1.60 14.59
CA TRP A 138 -6.62 -1.41 13.74
C TRP A 138 -6.30 -0.69 12.44
N TRP A 139 -5.30 0.19 12.40
CA TRP A 139 -4.87 0.82 11.15
C TRP A 139 -4.29 -0.18 10.15
N PHE A 140 -3.65 -1.24 10.64
CA PHE A 140 -3.17 -2.34 9.82
C PHE A 140 -4.34 -3.22 9.34
N PHE A 141 -5.22 -3.62 10.26
CA PHE A 141 -6.39 -4.45 9.94
C PHE A 141 -7.40 -3.76 9.02
N LEU A 142 -7.47 -2.43 9.04
CA LEU A 142 -8.31 -1.64 8.14
C LEU A 142 -8.04 -1.97 6.66
N HIS A 143 -6.83 -2.40 6.32
CA HIS A 143 -6.49 -2.77 4.94
C HIS A 143 -7.27 -3.99 4.43
N ALA A 144 -7.85 -4.81 5.32
CA ALA A 144 -8.75 -5.89 4.93
C ALA A 144 -9.99 -5.39 4.15
N ILE A 145 -10.39 -4.13 4.35
CA ILE A 145 -11.48 -3.51 3.59
C ILE A 145 -11.19 -3.51 2.09
N PHE A 146 -9.92 -3.44 1.67
CA PHE A 146 -9.54 -3.49 0.25
C PHE A 146 -9.87 -4.83 -0.44
N LEU A 147 -10.16 -5.89 0.33
CA LEU A 147 -10.65 -7.16 -0.21
C LEU A 147 -12.13 -7.13 -0.59
N LEU A 148 -12.88 -6.11 -0.17
CA LEU A 148 -14.25 -5.94 -0.60
C LEU A 148 -14.31 -5.64 -2.11
N PRO A 149 -15.31 -6.17 -2.84
CA PRO A 149 -15.41 -6.06 -4.30
C PRO A 149 -15.63 -4.62 -4.82
N LEU A 150 -15.76 -3.64 -3.93
CA LEU A 150 -15.78 -2.22 -4.28
C LEU A 150 -14.38 -1.68 -4.62
N PHE A 151 -13.33 -2.27 -4.04
CA PHE A 151 -11.95 -1.79 -4.15
C PHE A 151 -11.17 -2.47 -5.28
N GLY A 152 -9.96 -1.98 -5.58
CA GLY A 152 -9.11 -2.52 -6.64
C GLY A 152 -8.77 -3.98 -6.41
N ASP A 153 -8.25 -4.30 -5.22
CA ASP A 153 -7.81 -5.65 -4.85
C ASP A 153 -8.98 -6.62 -4.80
N GLY A 154 -10.08 -6.26 -4.13
CA GLY A 154 -11.29 -7.10 -4.09
C GLY A 154 -11.87 -7.40 -5.48
N ARG A 155 -11.86 -6.42 -6.41
CA ARG A 155 -12.26 -6.67 -7.81
C ARG A 155 -11.31 -7.63 -8.51
N SER A 156 -10.01 -7.48 -8.31
CA SER A 156 -8.98 -8.37 -8.88
C SER A 156 -9.09 -9.78 -8.30
N LEU A 157 -9.38 -9.90 -7.00
CA LEU A 157 -9.63 -11.16 -6.31
C LEU A 157 -10.84 -11.88 -6.90
N VAL A 158 -11.99 -11.21 -7.00
CA VAL A 158 -13.21 -11.79 -7.59
C VAL A 158 -12.96 -12.24 -9.03
N LYS A 159 -12.33 -11.39 -9.85
CA LYS A 159 -11.97 -11.75 -11.24
C LYS A 159 -11.03 -12.96 -11.30
N GLY A 160 -10.03 -12.99 -10.43
CA GLY A 160 -9.08 -14.10 -10.33
C GLY A 160 -9.75 -15.42 -9.95
N LEU A 161 -10.66 -15.38 -8.98
CA LEU A 161 -11.45 -16.54 -8.56
C LEU A 161 -12.39 -17.03 -9.67
N LEU A 162 -13.10 -16.13 -10.35
CA LEU A 162 -13.98 -16.47 -11.47
C LEU A 162 -13.22 -17.02 -12.68
N ALA A 163 -11.97 -16.59 -12.87
CA ALA A 163 -11.10 -17.01 -13.95
C ALA A 163 -10.03 -18.02 -13.51
N TRP A 164 -10.26 -18.79 -12.43
CA TRP A 164 -9.23 -19.57 -11.70
C TRP A 164 -8.13 -20.23 -12.54
N ARG A 165 -8.51 -20.94 -13.62
CA ARG A 165 -7.56 -21.62 -14.55
C ARG A 165 -7.37 -20.90 -15.89
N ARG A 166 -8.12 -19.83 -16.15
CA ARG A 166 -8.06 -19.08 -17.40
C ARG A 166 -6.93 -18.06 -17.35
N GLN A 167 -6.34 -17.78 -18.50
CA GLN A 167 -5.42 -16.66 -18.64
C GLN A 167 -6.19 -15.35 -18.55
N VAL A 168 -5.69 -14.46 -17.71
CA VAL A 168 -6.09 -13.07 -17.61
C VAL A 168 -5.08 -12.28 -18.43
N HIS A 169 -5.51 -11.79 -19.58
CA HIS A 169 -4.70 -10.89 -20.39
C HIS A 169 -4.58 -9.54 -19.67
N LEU A 170 -3.35 -9.19 -19.31
CA LEU A 170 -3.01 -7.88 -18.79
C LEU A 170 -2.68 -6.92 -19.94
N LEU A 171 -2.66 -5.62 -19.67
CA LEU A 171 -2.26 -4.58 -20.63
C LEU A 171 -0.95 -4.98 -21.33
N GLN A 172 -0.96 -5.02 -22.66
CA GLN A 172 0.22 -5.26 -23.49
C GLN A 172 0.89 -3.92 -23.82
N VAL A 173 2.22 -3.92 -23.86
CA VAL A 173 2.99 -2.84 -24.50
C VAL A 173 3.01 -3.21 -25.99
N ASP A 174 2.45 -2.36 -26.84
CA ASP A 174 2.75 -2.44 -28.26
C ASP A 174 4.24 -2.09 -28.43
N PRO A 175 5.01 -2.92 -29.15
CA PRO A 175 6.47 -2.81 -29.27
C PRO A 175 6.94 -1.49 -29.87
#